data_AF-A0A5J4Z6U9-F1
#
_entry.id   AF-A0A5J4Z6U9-F1
#
_cell.length_a   1.000
_cell.length_b   1.000
_cell.length_c   1.000
_cell.angle_alpha   90.00
_cell.angle_beta   90.00
_cell.angle_gamma   90.00
#
_symmetry.space_group_name_H-M   'P 1'
#
loop_
_entity.id
_entity.type
_entity.pdbx_description
1 polymer ?
#
loop_
_entity_poly.entity_id
_entity_poly.type
_entity_poly.pdbx_seq_one_letter_code
_entity_poly.pdbx_strand_id
1 'polypeptide(L)'
;MQKLVELKSCVETIENDTTKFYSNGNKAAGTRARKHLQELKQLAQELRVAIQETKAHRLQTDDSSSVPQHLQPHQLPPQQHMMAPQHHPQMMAPHDVSFVGYE
;
A
#
# COMPACT_ATOMS: atom_id res chain seq x y z
N MET A 1 18.60 -15.90 6.27
CA MET A 1 18.78 -17.00 5.28
C MET A 1 17.71 -18.09 5.36
N GLN A 2 17.23 -18.51 6.54
CA GLN A 2 16.22 -19.59 6.69
C GLN A 2 15.02 -19.51 5.72
N LYS A 3 14.40 -18.33 5.54
CA LYS A 3 13.26 -18.15 4.63
C LYS A 3 13.51 -18.59 3.17
N LEU A 4 14.75 -18.51 2.66
CA LEU A 4 15.06 -19.00 1.29
C LEU A 4 15.02 -20.53 1.19
N VAL A 5 15.40 -21.24 2.26
CA VAL A 5 15.34 -22.71 2.31
C VAL A 5 13.88 -23.17 2.38
N GLU A 6 13.08 -22.47 3.18
CA GLU A 6 11.64 -22.70 3.32
C GLU A 6 10.88 -22.45 2.01
N LEU A 7 11.19 -21.34 1.31
CA LEU A 7 10.69 -21.07 -0.05
C LEU A 7 10.98 -22.22 -1.02
N LYS A 8 12.20 -22.78 -1.00
CA LYS A 8 12.56 -23.91 -1.89
C LYS A 8 11.76 -25.18 -1.57
N SER A 9 11.65 -25.55 -0.30
CA SER A 9 10.85 -26.70 0.15
C SER A 9 9.35 -26.55 -0.20
N CYS A 10 8.83 -25.33 -0.11
CA CYS A 10 7.47 -25.01 -0.54
C CYS A 10 7.27 -25.25 -2.05
N VAL A 11 8.24 -24.84 -2.89
CA VAL A 11 8.22 -25.13 -4.35
C VAL A 11 8.23 -26.63 -4.64
N GLU A 12 9.12 -27.40 -4.00
CA GLU A 12 9.18 -28.87 -4.16
C GLU A 12 7.83 -29.55 -3.78
N THR A 13 7.13 -29.00 -2.79
CA THR A 13 5.78 -29.46 -2.39
C THR A 13 4.72 -29.10 -3.44
N ILE A 14 4.78 -27.88 -3.99
CA ILE A 14 3.88 -27.42 -5.06
C ILE A 14 4.05 -28.27 -6.31
N GLU A 15 5.27 -28.53 -6.76
CA GLU A 15 5.58 -29.37 -7.93
C GLU A 15 4.96 -30.77 -7.83
N ASN A 16 5.02 -31.36 -6.64
CA ASN A 16 4.42 -32.67 -6.37
C ASN A 16 2.88 -32.64 -6.49
N ASP A 17 2.20 -31.62 -5.96
CA ASP A 17 0.74 -31.53 -6.03
C ASP A 17 0.23 -31.00 -7.38
N THR A 18 0.98 -30.15 -8.10
CA THR A 18 0.63 -29.78 -9.48
C THR A 18 0.82 -30.95 -10.43
N THR A 19 1.90 -31.73 -10.31
CA THR A 19 2.07 -32.98 -11.08
C THR A 19 0.89 -33.91 -10.88
N LYS A 20 0.48 -34.18 -9.62
CA LYS A 20 -0.71 -35.00 -9.31
C LYS A 20 -2.03 -34.39 -9.81
N PHE A 21 -2.13 -33.07 -9.88
CA PHE A 21 -3.31 -32.39 -10.41
C PHE A 21 -3.41 -32.52 -11.93
N TYR A 22 -2.33 -32.23 -12.67
CA TYR A 22 -2.32 -32.25 -14.14
C TYR A 22 -2.24 -33.67 -14.72
N SER A 23 -1.45 -34.58 -14.12
CA SER A 23 -1.28 -35.95 -14.62
C SER A 23 -2.40 -36.90 -14.22
N ASN A 24 -2.96 -36.76 -13.01
CA ASN A 24 -3.96 -37.69 -12.46
C ASN A 24 -5.35 -37.05 -12.26
N GLY A 25 -5.55 -35.79 -12.66
CA GLY A 25 -6.82 -35.08 -12.50
C GLY A 25 -7.25 -34.85 -11.04
N ASN A 26 -6.33 -34.99 -10.07
CA ASN A 26 -6.67 -35.04 -8.65
C ASN A 26 -7.08 -33.65 -8.10
N LYS A 27 -8.39 -33.40 -8.03
CA LYS A 27 -8.99 -32.15 -7.54
C LYS A 27 -8.54 -31.75 -6.12
N ALA A 28 -8.22 -32.72 -5.26
CA ALA A 28 -7.71 -32.44 -3.91
C ALA A 28 -6.26 -31.92 -3.95
N ALA A 29 -5.41 -32.52 -4.80
CA ALA A 29 -4.05 -32.02 -5.04
C ALA A 29 -4.08 -30.59 -5.61
N GLY A 30 -4.97 -30.30 -6.58
CA GLY A 30 -5.16 -28.94 -7.08
C GLY A 30 -5.65 -27.92 -6.04
N THR A 31 -6.30 -28.36 -4.96
CA THR A 31 -6.67 -27.49 -3.84
C THR A 31 -5.51 -27.26 -2.88
N ARG A 32 -4.67 -28.27 -2.61
CA ARG A 32 -3.44 -28.11 -1.82
C ARG A 32 -2.39 -27.26 -2.54
N ALA A 33 -2.11 -27.53 -3.82
CA ALA A 33 -1.22 -26.71 -4.64
C ALA A 33 -1.59 -25.22 -4.60
N ARG A 34 -2.89 -24.89 -4.69
CA ARG A 34 -3.38 -23.50 -4.57
C ARG A 34 -3.16 -22.89 -3.19
N LYS A 35 -3.22 -23.66 -2.10
CA LYS A 35 -2.88 -23.17 -0.75
C LYS A 35 -1.38 -22.91 -0.62
N HIS A 36 -0.55 -23.88 -1.01
CA HIS A 36 0.91 -23.74 -0.97
C HIS A 36 1.41 -22.58 -1.86
N LEU A 37 0.77 -22.32 -3.01
CA LEU A 37 1.06 -21.13 -3.83
C LEU A 37 0.74 -19.79 -3.12
N GLN A 38 -0.26 -19.74 -2.24
CA GLN A 38 -0.53 -18.54 -1.43
C GLN A 38 0.50 -18.39 -0.29
N GLU A 39 0.87 -19.50 0.34
CA GLU A 39 1.93 -19.55 1.37
C GLU A 39 3.28 -19.09 0.78
N LEU A 40 3.64 -19.58 -0.42
CA LEU A 40 4.84 -19.18 -1.16
C LEU A 40 4.85 -17.66 -1.45
N LYS A 41 3.72 -17.10 -1.90
CA LYS A 41 3.56 -15.66 -2.15
C LYS A 41 3.80 -14.86 -0.86
N GLN A 42 3.26 -15.32 0.26
CA GLN A 42 3.41 -14.65 1.55
C GLN A 42 4.88 -14.67 2.02
N LEU A 43 5.53 -15.84 2.00
CA LEU A 43 6.96 -15.99 2.34
C LEU A 43 7.87 -15.13 1.46
N ALA A 44 7.60 -15.06 0.15
CA ALA A 44 8.33 -14.21 -0.79
C ALA A 44 8.16 -12.71 -0.46
N GLN A 45 6.93 -12.28 -0.14
CA GLN A 45 6.65 -10.89 0.20
C GLN A 45 7.32 -10.47 1.51
N GLU A 46 7.31 -11.34 2.53
CA GLU A 46 8.00 -11.09 3.80
C GLU A 46 9.51 -10.99 3.62
N LEU A 47 10.12 -11.86 2.80
CA LEU A 47 11.54 -11.77 2.46
C LEU A 47 11.87 -10.45 1.74
N ARG A 48 11.01 -10.02 0.80
CA ARG A 48 11.15 -8.73 0.11
C ARG A 48 11.09 -7.56 1.09
N VAL A 49 10.14 -7.56 2.03
CA VAL A 49 9.99 -6.50 3.04
C VAL A 49 11.22 -6.45 3.95
N ALA A 50 11.69 -7.58 4.47
CA ALA A 50 12.89 -7.63 5.32
C ALA A 50 14.15 -7.08 4.61
N ILE A 51 14.29 -7.30 3.29
CA ILE A 51 15.37 -6.71 2.47
C ILE A 51 15.20 -5.19 2.35
N GLN A 52 13.96 -4.69 2.17
CA GLN A 52 13.68 -3.25 2.10
C GLN A 52 13.93 -2.54 3.44
N GLU A 53 13.53 -3.15 4.55
CA GLU A 53 13.81 -2.66 5.91
C GLU A 53 15.31 -2.60 6.19
N THR A 54 16.05 -3.67 5.83
CA THR A 54 17.52 -3.71 5.94
C THR A 54 18.19 -2.60 5.12
N LYS A 55 17.65 -2.28 3.94
CA LYS A 55 18.11 -1.13 3.13
C LYS A 55 17.79 0.20 3.82
N ALA A 56 16.57 0.39 4.31
CA ALA A 56 16.15 1.63 4.96
C ALA A 56 16.96 1.92 6.24
N HIS A 57 17.20 0.90 7.07
CA HIS A 57 18.01 1.03 8.28
C HIS A 57 19.49 1.35 7.96
N ARG A 58 20.01 0.94 6.81
CA ARG A 58 21.37 1.30 6.36
C ARG A 58 21.50 2.76 5.92
N LEU A 59 20.41 3.47 5.63
CA LEU A 59 20.44 4.90 5.28
C LEU A 59 20.43 5.83 6.51
N GLN A 60 20.28 5.30 7.74
CA GLN A 60 20.14 6.12 8.95
C GLN A 60 21.45 6.30 9.75
N THR A 61 22.58 5.77 9.25
CA THR A 61 23.86 5.76 9.99
C THR A 61 24.90 6.80 9.53
N ASP A 62 24.57 7.64 8.55
CA ASP A 62 25.52 8.59 7.91
C ASP A 62 25.06 10.06 7.98
N ASP A 63 24.42 10.50 9.06
CA ASP A 63 24.26 11.93 9.39
C ASP A 63 24.46 12.20 10.89
N SER A 64 25.73 12.19 11.30
CA SER A 64 26.14 12.58 12.67
C SER A 64 27.46 13.34 12.67
N SER A 65 27.70 14.17 11.64
CA SER A 65 28.89 15.02 11.56
C SER A 65 28.70 16.31 10.75
N SER A 66 27.58 17.03 10.94
CA SER A 66 27.46 18.42 10.46
C SER A 66 26.59 19.27 11.41
N VAL A 67 27.24 19.98 12.34
CA VAL A 67 26.61 21.05 13.13
C VAL A 67 26.98 22.41 12.53
N PRO A 68 25.99 23.20 12.07
CA PRO A 68 26.04 24.66 12.09
C PRO A 68 24.85 25.15 12.96
N GLN A 69 25.07 25.40 14.24
CA GLN A 69 25.53 26.71 14.75
C GLN A 69 24.54 27.85 14.47
N HIS A 70 23.58 28.00 15.40
CA HIS A 70 23.00 29.25 15.89
C HIS A 70 22.77 30.41 14.89
N LEU A 71 21.50 30.67 14.56
CA LEU A 71 20.96 32.03 14.36
C LEU A 71 19.42 32.03 14.45
N GLN A 72 18.89 32.46 15.59
CA GLN A 72 17.70 33.33 15.60
C GLN A 72 18.22 34.80 15.55
N PRO A 73 17.42 35.83 15.21
CA PRO A 73 15.98 35.85 14.99
C PRO A 73 15.51 36.58 13.70
N HIS A 74 14.30 36.26 13.22
CA HIS A 74 13.47 37.30 12.59
C HIS A 74 11.99 37.08 12.91
N GLN A 75 11.32 38.14 13.35
CA GLN A 75 9.93 38.12 13.78
C GLN A 75 9.01 38.15 12.56
N LEU A 76 7.95 37.34 12.56
CA LEU A 76 6.83 37.56 11.64
C LEU A 76 6.07 38.82 12.07
N PRO A 77 5.84 39.81 11.19
CA PRO A 77 5.00 40.95 11.51
C PRO A 77 3.53 40.51 11.66
N PRO A 78 2.82 40.89 12.74
CA PRO A 78 1.41 40.58 12.90
C PRO A 78 0.55 41.59 12.12
N GLN A 79 0.18 41.25 10.89
CA GLN A 79 -0.76 42.02 10.06
C GLN A 79 -1.64 41.04 9.26
N GLN A 80 -2.96 41.19 9.16
CA GLN A 80 -3.86 42.10 9.88
C GLN A 80 -5.28 41.49 9.85
N HIS A 81 -6.09 41.73 10.88
CA HIS A 81 -7.49 41.28 10.91
C HIS A 81 -8.30 42.08 9.88
N MET A 82 -8.68 41.46 8.76
CA MET A 82 -9.65 42.02 7.81
C MET A 82 -10.84 41.08 7.71
N MET A 83 -11.78 41.23 8.65
CA MET A 83 -13.13 40.68 8.49
C MET A 83 -13.92 41.50 7.47
N ALA A 84 -14.54 40.84 6.48
CA ALA A 84 -15.88 41.14 5.94
C ALA A 84 -16.18 40.24 4.71
N PRO A 85 -17.44 39.99 4.35
CA PRO A 85 -18.58 39.76 5.24
C PRO A 85 -19.33 38.45 4.88
N GLN A 86 -20.02 37.87 5.87
CA GLN A 86 -21.06 36.86 5.62
C GLN A 86 -22.24 37.50 4.88
N HIS A 87 -22.52 37.06 3.65
CA HIS A 87 -23.79 37.37 2.97
C HIS A 87 -24.44 36.10 2.39
N HIS A 88 -25.37 35.57 3.18
CA HIS A 88 -26.63 34.96 2.77
C HIS A 88 -27.71 35.71 3.57
N PRO A 89 -28.96 35.89 3.08
CA PRO A 89 -29.75 34.81 2.48
C PRO A 89 -30.76 35.21 1.38
N GLN A 90 -31.69 34.26 1.09
CA GLN A 90 -32.90 34.32 0.24
C GLN A 90 -32.66 34.40 -1.29
N MET A 91 -33.56 33.93 -2.18
CA MET A 91 -34.95 33.45 -2.06
C MET A 91 -35.23 32.12 -2.82
N MET A 92 -36.38 31.50 -2.53
CA MET A 92 -37.09 30.44 -3.30
C MET A 92 -37.78 31.02 -4.56
N ALA A 93 -38.29 30.28 -5.57
CA ALA A 93 -38.12 28.88 -6.00
C ALA A 93 -38.56 28.73 -7.51
N PRO A 94 -39.52 27.87 -7.92
CA PRO A 94 -39.26 26.85 -8.95
C PRO A 94 -39.77 27.22 -10.36
N HIS A 95 -39.16 26.62 -11.38
CA HIS A 95 -39.82 26.42 -12.67
C HIS A 95 -39.96 24.92 -12.95
N ASP A 96 -41.22 24.50 -12.92
CA ASP A 96 -41.75 23.21 -13.34
C ASP A 96 -41.79 23.11 -14.89
N VAL A 97 -42.43 22.06 -15.41
CA VAL A 97 -42.75 21.77 -16.82
C VAL A 97 -41.70 20.96 -17.57
N SER A 98 -41.63 19.69 -17.17
CA SER A 98 -41.78 18.53 -18.06
C SER A 98 -41.50 18.67 -19.57
N PHE A 99 -40.59 17.83 -20.08
CA PHE A 99 -40.76 17.25 -21.41
C PHE A 99 -40.51 15.74 -21.39
N VAL A 100 -41.33 15.01 -22.14
CA VAL A 100 -41.46 13.56 -22.13
C VAL A 100 -40.98 12.96 -23.45
N GLY A 101 -40.17 11.91 -23.36
CA GLY A 101 -40.38 10.71 -24.18
C GLY A 101 -39.49 10.44 -25.39
N TYR A 102 -39.35 9.13 -25.64
CA TYR A 102 -38.94 8.42 -26.87
C TYR A 102 -37.52 8.66 -27.39
N GLU A 103 -36.77 7.64 -27.85
CA GLU A 103 -37.13 6.22 -28.13
C GLU A 103 -36.50 5.21 -27.14
#